data_AF-A0AAV5S8T6-F1
#
_entry.id   AF-A0AAV5S8T6-F1
#
_cell.length_a   1.000
_cell.length_b   1.000
_cell.length_c   1.000
_cell.angle_alpha   90.00
_cell.angle_beta   90.00
_cell.angle_gamma   90.00
#
_symmetry.space_group_name_H-M   'P 1'
#
loop_
_entity.id
_entity.type
_entity.pdbx_description
1 polymer ?
#
loop_
_entity_poly.entity_id
_entity_poly.type
_entity_poly.pdbx_seq_one_letter_code
_entity_poly.pdbx_strand_id
1 'polypeptide(L)'
;STRAMLWPLLSLLFFLLPYLGTALERPIDACPEKRVCTIFLNDSCTVNGKETPEAKRGYLWEAATTCKKSTYNYYFAGLEFEPFSLQRWRVVVTTWVDIWHGKQNLGLIRFNFDRAEFAFPNETTMKFTWRNGDSVHSSFHSLTNTEPIESDGYNFERYSFEIEAGGENLINLFAVDEFDMVPILAKHNLTLRDPRFSQSLKELCNCTEGGDDKEEGEDTTTITPMESPTRPTRPTRPTDSTSSPAAAPTTTTSSQPDDVAALLTTAISVGSACAALLVILIVIIVIIVCVRKSKKKKMEEEDKRRRQLSSNDGTSIRIETWEERKERERKEALLKISENRKTRQKKSKRNRSKTQSTIQDSTTPMTSSEMPSSQNHDNSLGSFETTGAH
;
A
#
# COMPACT_ATOMS: atom_id res chain seq x y z
N SER A 1 -49.81 -28.83 -19.05
CA SER A 1 -50.03 -27.48 -18.48
C SER A 1 -48.88 -27.01 -17.57
N THR A 2 -48.30 -27.87 -16.73
CA THR A 2 -47.20 -27.51 -15.80
C THR A 2 -45.90 -27.00 -16.44
N ARG A 3 -45.61 -27.36 -17.70
CA ARG A 3 -44.41 -26.85 -18.42
C ARG A 3 -44.48 -25.36 -18.75
N ALA A 4 -45.67 -24.76 -18.87
CA ALA A 4 -45.81 -23.35 -19.22
C ALA A 4 -45.52 -22.39 -18.05
N MET A 5 -45.62 -22.87 -16.79
CA MET A 5 -45.35 -22.06 -15.60
C MET A 5 -43.90 -22.11 -15.12
N LEU A 6 -43.11 -23.10 -15.56
CA LEU A 6 -41.71 -23.25 -15.13
C LEU A 6 -40.79 -22.20 -15.76
N TRP A 7 -41.08 -21.79 -17.00
CA TRP A 7 -40.27 -20.86 -17.79
C TRP A 7 -40.16 -19.44 -17.19
N PRO A 8 -41.25 -18.76 -16.79
CA PRO A 8 -41.16 -17.43 -16.20
C PRO A 8 -40.43 -17.43 -14.85
N LEU A 9 -40.54 -18.51 -14.08
CA LEU A 9 -39.87 -18.67 -12.79
C LEU A 9 -38.35 -18.87 -12.96
N LEU A 10 -37.94 -19.65 -13.96
CA LEU A 10 -36.53 -19.80 -14.37
C LEU A 10 -35.95 -18.49 -14.91
N SER A 11 -36.71 -17.76 -15.74
CA SER A 11 -36.29 -16.43 -16.21
C SER A 11 -36.10 -15.45 -15.05
N LEU A 12 -37.04 -15.40 -14.10
CA LEU A 12 -36.92 -14.54 -12.91
C LEU A 12 -35.69 -14.90 -12.08
N LEU A 13 -35.43 -16.20 -11.88
CA LEU A 13 -34.25 -16.68 -11.17
C LEU A 13 -32.96 -16.26 -11.87
N PHE A 14 -32.89 -16.37 -13.21
CA PHE A 14 -31.77 -15.91 -14.03
C PHE A 14 -31.55 -14.40 -13.95
N PHE A 15 -32.63 -13.61 -13.88
CA PHE A 15 -32.54 -12.16 -13.68
C PHE A 15 -32.14 -11.77 -12.25
N LEU A 16 -32.46 -12.59 -11.24
CA LEU A 16 -32.09 -12.35 -9.84
C LEU A 16 -30.71 -12.88 -9.46
N LEU A 17 -30.20 -13.90 -10.15
CA LEU A 17 -28.86 -14.47 -10.00
C LEU A 17 -27.72 -13.44 -10.01
N PRO A 18 -27.67 -12.44 -10.92
CA PRO A 18 -26.64 -11.40 -10.86
C PRO A 18 -26.78 -10.44 -9.66
N TYR A 19 -27.98 -10.29 -9.09
CA TYR A 19 -28.19 -9.49 -7.87
C TYR A 19 -27.85 -10.24 -6.58
N LEU A 20 -27.75 -11.57 -6.65
CA LEU A 20 -27.10 -12.39 -5.64
C LEU A 20 -25.56 -12.31 -5.72
N GLY A 21 -25.04 -11.41 -6.56
CA GLY A 21 -23.64 -11.15 -6.82
C GLY A 21 -22.78 -11.39 -5.59
N THR A 22 -22.09 -12.53 -5.62
CA THR A 22 -20.87 -12.73 -4.84
C THR A 22 -20.03 -11.50 -5.12
N ALA A 23 -19.69 -10.76 -4.07
CA ALA A 23 -18.79 -9.63 -4.22
C ALA A 23 -17.56 -10.14 -4.98
N LEU A 24 -17.35 -9.58 -6.17
CA LEU A 24 -16.32 -10.08 -7.07
C LEU A 24 -14.99 -9.65 -6.48
N GLU A 25 -14.25 -10.62 -5.93
CA GLU A 25 -12.89 -10.35 -5.46
C GLU A 25 -12.08 -9.82 -6.64
N ARG A 26 -11.53 -8.61 -6.52
CA ARG A 26 -10.72 -8.03 -7.59
C ARG A 26 -9.32 -8.65 -7.55
N PRO A 27 -8.84 -9.23 -8.66
CA PRO A 27 -7.46 -9.72 -8.71
C PRO A 27 -6.48 -8.55 -8.60
N ILE A 28 -5.31 -8.81 -8.01
CA ILE A 28 -4.21 -7.85 -7.97
C ILE A 28 -3.74 -7.59 -9.40
N ASP A 29 -3.59 -6.31 -9.78
CA ASP A 29 -3.19 -5.94 -11.14
C ASP A 29 -1.77 -6.47 -11.43
N ALA A 30 -1.50 -6.90 -12.66
CA ALA A 30 -0.17 -7.34 -13.06
C ALA A 30 0.84 -6.18 -12.99
N CYS A 31 2.10 -6.46 -12.65
CA CYS A 31 3.14 -5.45 -12.67
C CYS A 31 3.44 -4.99 -14.11
N PRO A 32 3.43 -3.68 -14.41
CA PRO A 32 3.80 -3.17 -15.72
C PRO A 32 5.27 -3.50 -16.08
N GLU A 33 5.56 -3.78 -17.36
CA GLU A 33 6.90 -4.22 -17.82
C GLU A 33 8.05 -3.24 -17.50
N LYS A 34 7.75 -1.95 -17.37
CA LYS A 34 8.74 -0.89 -17.08
C LYS A 34 8.84 -0.53 -15.60
N ARG A 35 8.32 -1.39 -14.71
CA ARG A 35 8.29 -1.14 -13.27
C ARG A 35 8.82 -2.32 -12.49
N VAL A 36 9.38 -2.04 -11.32
CA VAL A 36 9.60 -3.05 -10.28
C VAL A 36 8.48 -2.90 -9.27
N CYS A 37 7.64 -3.93 -9.15
CA CYS A 37 6.54 -3.94 -8.21
C CYS A 37 6.84 -4.84 -7.01
N THR A 38 6.50 -4.36 -5.83
CA THR A 38 6.54 -5.14 -4.59
C THR A 38 5.18 -5.06 -3.93
N ILE A 39 4.73 -6.16 -3.35
CA ILE A 39 3.44 -6.22 -2.66
C ILE A 39 3.60 -6.88 -1.30
N PHE A 40 2.83 -6.40 -0.33
CA PHE A 40 2.79 -6.90 1.03
C PHE A 40 1.39 -7.42 1.28
N LEU A 41 1.27 -8.70 1.62
CA LEU A 41 -0.03 -9.37 1.71
C LEU A 41 -0.09 -10.43 2.82
N ASN A 42 -1.30 -10.77 3.25
CA ASN A 42 -1.58 -11.79 4.26
C ASN A 42 -1.86 -13.16 3.64
N ASP A 43 -0.96 -13.64 2.79
CA ASP A 43 -1.07 -14.94 2.11
C ASP A 43 0.31 -15.53 1.82
N SER A 44 0.31 -16.81 1.44
CA SER A 44 1.48 -17.52 0.92
C SER A 44 1.52 -17.40 -0.61
N CYS A 45 2.69 -17.08 -1.16
CA CYS A 45 2.91 -17.05 -2.60
C CYS A 45 3.98 -18.06 -3.03
N THR A 46 3.82 -18.57 -4.24
CA THR A 46 4.84 -19.29 -4.98
C THR A 46 5.58 -18.31 -5.88
N VAL A 47 6.90 -18.35 -5.82
CA VAL A 47 7.75 -17.50 -6.66
C VAL A 47 8.67 -18.40 -7.46
N ASN A 48 8.61 -18.32 -8.79
CA ASN A 48 9.26 -19.28 -9.70
C ASN A 48 8.93 -20.75 -9.36
N GLY A 49 7.68 -21.01 -9.00
CA GLY A 49 7.21 -22.35 -8.60
C GLY A 49 7.69 -22.83 -7.23
N LYS A 50 8.47 -22.04 -6.48
CA LYS A 50 8.88 -22.37 -5.11
C LYS A 50 7.95 -21.69 -4.11
N GLU A 51 7.28 -22.49 -3.30
CA GLU A 51 6.43 -21.99 -2.22
C GLU A 51 7.27 -21.30 -1.14
N THR A 52 6.80 -20.14 -0.70
CA THR A 52 7.38 -19.41 0.43
C THR A 52 6.57 -19.73 1.69
N PRO A 53 7.18 -20.29 2.74
CA PRO A 53 6.44 -20.90 3.84
C PRO A 53 5.81 -19.91 4.84
N GLU A 54 6.05 -18.60 4.68
CA GLU A 54 5.70 -17.61 5.70
C GLU A 54 4.65 -16.62 5.17
N ALA A 55 3.43 -16.73 5.72
CA ALA A 55 2.39 -15.72 5.55
C ALA A 55 2.81 -14.38 6.17
N LYS A 56 2.27 -13.26 5.65
CA LYS A 56 2.58 -11.88 6.06
C LYS A 56 4.00 -11.45 5.67
N ARG A 57 4.27 -11.43 4.37
CA ARG A 57 5.55 -11.00 3.80
C ARG A 57 5.37 -10.07 2.61
N GLY A 58 6.46 -9.38 2.31
CA GLY A 58 6.64 -8.70 1.03
C GLY A 58 7.09 -9.69 -0.05
N TYR A 59 6.58 -9.51 -1.26
CA TYR A 59 6.95 -10.29 -2.44
C TYR A 59 7.31 -9.35 -3.58
N LEU A 60 8.28 -9.77 -4.39
CA LEU A 60 8.46 -9.21 -5.73
C LEU A 60 7.28 -9.66 -6.60
N TRP A 61 6.54 -8.69 -7.15
CA TRP A 61 5.34 -8.97 -7.94
C TRP A 61 5.67 -8.94 -9.43
N GLU A 62 5.78 -10.13 -10.00
CA GLU A 62 6.16 -10.39 -11.38
C GLU A 62 5.27 -11.50 -11.96
N ALA A 63 5.35 -11.75 -13.27
CA ALA A 63 4.54 -12.77 -13.93
C ALA A 63 4.72 -14.19 -13.36
N ALA A 64 5.88 -14.47 -12.76
CA ALA A 64 6.19 -15.76 -12.14
C ALA A 64 5.77 -15.87 -10.66
N THR A 65 5.22 -14.80 -10.08
CA THR A 65 4.69 -14.82 -8.72
C THR A 65 3.20 -15.14 -8.76
N THR A 66 2.79 -16.15 -7.99
CA THR A 66 1.38 -16.55 -7.87
C THR A 66 1.06 -16.75 -6.41
N CYS A 67 -0.06 -16.22 -5.93
CA CYS A 67 -0.50 -16.39 -4.56
C CYS A 67 -1.74 -17.28 -4.52
N LYS A 68 -1.98 -17.96 -3.40
CA LYS A 68 -3.17 -18.81 -3.24
C LYS A 68 -4.45 -17.99 -3.38
N LYS A 69 -4.40 -16.72 -2.98
CA LYS A 69 -5.45 -15.71 -3.03
C LYS A 69 -4.86 -14.40 -3.54
N SER A 70 -4.66 -14.32 -4.86
CA SER A 70 -4.16 -13.13 -5.55
C SER A 70 -5.20 -12.02 -5.70
N THR A 71 -5.88 -11.66 -4.61
CA THR A 71 -6.95 -10.66 -4.60
C THR A 71 -6.64 -9.55 -3.60
N TYR A 72 -7.16 -8.35 -3.88
CA TYR A 72 -6.94 -7.18 -3.03
C TYR A 72 -7.42 -7.39 -1.58
N ASN A 73 -8.33 -8.33 -1.33
CA ASN A 73 -8.81 -8.66 0.02
C ASN A 73 -7.70 -9.11 1.00
N TYR A 74 -6.56 -9.56 0.50
CA TYR A 74 -5.40 -9.97 1.30
C TYR A 74 -4.23 -8.97 1.21
N TYR A 75 -4.40 -7.88 0.47
CA TYR A 75 -3.39 -6.88 0.19
C TYR A 75 -3.29 -5.86 1.33
N PHE A 76 -2.08 -5.58 1.80
CA PHE A 76 -1.83 -4.52 2.76
C PHE A 76 -1.36 -3.24 2.06
N ALA A 77 -0.26 -3.36 1.33
CA ALA A 77 0.34 -2.26 0.61
C ALA A 77 1.22 -2.77 -0.54
N GLY A 78 1.64 -1.88 -1.43
CA GLY A 78 2.68 -2.18 -2.40
C GLY A 78 3.32 -0.92 -2.94
N LEU A 79 4.50 -1.13 -3.52
CA LEU A 79 5.33 -0.11 -4.15
C LEU A 79 5.59 -0.49 -5.59
N GLU A 80 5.50 0.48 -6.48
CA GLU A 80 5.93 0.35 -7.87
C GLU A 80 6.99 1.41 -8.13
N PHE A 81 8.16 0.99 -8.60
CA PHE A 81 9.27 1.88 -8.97
C PHE A 81 9.34 2.01 -10.49
N GLU A 82 9.36 3.24 -10.99
CA GLU A 82 9.49 3.58 -12.40
C GLU A 82 10.66 4.56 -12.57
N PRO A 83 11.87 4.08 -12.92
CA PRO A 83 13.03 4.94 -13.12
C PRO A 83 12.87 5.84 -14.36
N PHE A 84 13.07 7.15 -14.23
CA PHE A 84 13.23 8.05 -15.38
C PHE A 84 14.71 8.25 -15.72
N SER A 85 15.53 8.40 -14.68
CA SER A 85 16.98 8.49 -14.76
C SER A 85 17.61 7.79 -13.55
N LEU A 86 18.94 7.77 -13.48
CA LEU A 86 19.66 7.29 -12.29
C LEU A 86 19.33 8.11 -11.03
N GLN A 87 18.89 9.36 -11.16
CA GLN A 87 18.75 10.32 -10.06
C GLN A 87 17.29 10.68 -9.77
N ARG A 88 16.36 10.36 -10.68
CA ARG A 88 14.95 10.72 -10.57
C ARG A 88 14.05 9.55 -10.91
N TRP A 89 13.25 9.10 -9.94
CA TRP A 89 12.32 7.99 -10.11
C TRP A 89 10.90 8.44 -9.79
N ARG A 90 9.91 7.86 -10.47
CA ARG A 90 8.51 7.87 -10.02
C ARG A 90 8.26 6.65 -9.16
N VAL A 91 7.56 6.86 -8.06
CA VAL A 91 7.13 5.81 -7.16
C VAL A 91 5.62 5.87 -7.05
N VAL A 92 4.98 4.69 -7.14
CA VAL A 92 3.56 4.52 -6.90
C VAL A 92 3.36 3.68 -5.66
N VAL A 93 2.50 4.13 -4.76
CA VAL A 93 2.18 3.45 -3.50
C VAL A 93 0.71 3.14 -3.49
N THR A 94 0.37 1.85 -3.37
CA THR A 94 -1.03 1.43 -3.18
C THR A 94 -1.19 0.97 -1.74
N THR A 95 -2.21 1.43 -1.03
CA THR A 95 -2.48 1.05 0.36
C THR A 95 -3.96 0.90 0.64
N TRP A 96 -4.30 -0.01 1.54
CA TRP A 96 -5.65 -0.14 2.09
C TRP A 96 -6.05 1.10 2.89
N VAL A 97 -7.29 1.54 2.71
CA VAL A 97 -7.96 2.60 3.47
C VAL A 97 -9.00 1.97 4.41
N ASP A 98 -8.83 2.19 5.71
CA ASP A 98 -9.84 1.75 6.69
C ASP A 98 -11.04 2.71 6.71
N ILE A 99 -12.04 2.37 5.90
CA ILE A 99 -13.28 3.13 5.75
C ILE A 99 -14.07 3.15 7.08
N TRP A 100 -13.94 2.10 7.91
CA TRP A 100 -14.73 1.95 9.15
C TRP A 100 -14.33 2.96 10.22
N HIS A 101 -13.09 3.46 10.17
CA HIS A 101 -12.60 4.48 11.10
C HIS A 101 -12.55 5.89 10.49
N GLY A 102 -12.96 6.04 9.23
CA GLY A 102 -13.11 7.34 8.56
C GLY A 102 -11.81 8.16 8.50
N LYS A 103 -10.66 7.50 8.57
CA LYS A 103 -9.34 8.13 8.47
C LYS A 103 -8.45 7.31 7.55
N GLN A 104 -7.88 7.95 6.53
CA GLN A 104 -6.81 7.33 5.75
C GLN A 104 -5.59 7.21 6.66
N ASN A 105 -5.01 6.02 6.72
CA ASN A 105 -3.92 5.70 7.63
C ASN A 105 -2.56 5.75 6.92
N LEU A 106 -2.37 6.56 5.86
CA LEU A 106 -1.05 6.75 5.25
C LEU A 106 0.00 7.20 6.26
N GLY A 107 -0.42 8.05 7.21
CA GLY A 107 0.30 8.44 8.43
C GLY A 107 1.06 7.32 9.14
N LEU A 108 0.63 6.08 8.92
CA LEU A 108 0.98 4.91 9.69
C LEU A 108 1.75 3.89 8.86
N ILE A 109 2.20 4.25 7.66
CA ILE A 109 3.01 3.38 6.81
C ILE A 109 4.41 3.98 6.65
N ARG A 110 5.42 3.13 6.77
CA ARG A 110 6.80 3.45 6.41
C ARG A 110 7.40 2.32 5.61
N PHE A 111 8.21 2.69 4.63
CA PHE A 111 9.04 1.76 3.88
C PHE A 111 10.50 2.10 4.17
N ASN A 112 11.21 1.16 4.79
CA ASN A 112 12.58 1.34 5.24
C ASN A 112 13.50 0.41 4.44
N PHE A 113 14.41 1.02 3.69
CA PHE A 113 15.41 0.40 2.83
C PHE A 113 16.82 0.54 3.42
N ASP A 114 16.94 0.58 4.74
CA ASP A 114 18.17 0.82 5.52
C ASP A 114 18.77 2.24 5.31
N ARG A 115 19.17 2.54 4.08
CA ARG A 115 19.75 3.84 3.68
C ARG A 115 18.72 4.85 3.22
N ALA A 116 17.48 4.44 3.00
CA ALA A 116 16.38 5.29 2.58
C ALA A 116 15.08 4.96 3.34
N GLU A 117 14.24 5.96 3.56
CA GLU A 117 12.92 5.81 4.18
C GLU A 117 11.88 6.64 3.42
N PHE A 118 10.74 6.01 3.11
CA PHE A 118 9.50 6.72 2.77
C PHE A 118 8.60 6.76 4.00
N ALA A 119 8.23 7.96 4.41
CA ALA A 119 7.24 8.18 5.46
C ALA A 119 6.16 9.13 4.95
N PHE A 120 4.90 8.91 5.31
CA PHE A 120 3.79 9.74 4.84
C PHE A 120 3.23 10.52 6.02
N PRO A 121 3.74 11.71 6.35
CA PRO A 121 3.26 12.48 7.50
C PRO A 121 1.76 12.85 7.42
N ASN A 122 1.19 12.89 6.21
CA ASN A 122 -0.23 13.09 5.95
C ASN A 122 -0.62 12.52 4.57
N GLU A 123 -1.88 12.73 4.17
CA GLU A 123 -2.48 12.21 2.93
C GLU A 123 -2.02 12.94 1.64
N THR A 124 -1.32 14.06 1.78
CA THR A 124 -0.93 14.92 0.65
C THR A 124 0.58 15.03 0.47
N THR A 125 1.38 14.53 1.41
CA THR A 125 2.83 14.66 1.39
C THR A 125 3.53 13.38 1.80
N MET A 126 4.62 13.08 1.11
CA MET A 126 5.58 12.04 1.45
C MET A 126 6.90 12.70 1.83
N LYS A 127 7.51 12.23 2.92
CA LYS A 127 8.86 12.58 3.34
C LYS A 127 9.82 11.47 2.93
N PHE A 128 10.76 11.82 2.05
CA PHE A 128 11.86 10.95 1.65
C PHE A 128 13.07 11.31 2.50
N THR A 129 13.63 10.33 3.22
CA THR A 129 14.85 10.50 4.01
C THR A 129 15.90 9.54 3.50
N TRP A 130 17.16 9.97 3.35
CA TRP A 130 18.24 9.09 2.93
C TRP A 130 19.56 9.39 3.61
N ARG A 131 20.48 8.43 3.61
CA ARG A 131 21.82 8.53 4.21
C ARG A 131 22.93 8.49 3.16
N ASN A 132 23.81 9.48 3.20
CA ASN A 132 25.05 9.51 2.45
C ASN A 132 26.24 9.60 3.41
N GLY A 133 26.93 8.47 3.62
CA GLY A 133 27.87 8.32 4.73
C GLY A 133 27.16 8.57 6.07
N ASP A 134 27.70 9.49 6.86
CA ASP A 134 27.14 9.89 8.17
C ASP A 134 26.06 10.98 8.06
N SER A 135 25.88 11.57 6.87
CA SER A 135 24.92 12.65 6.65
C SER A 135 23.52 12.10 6.39
N VAL A 136 22.53 12.64 7.10
CA VAL A 136 21.11 12.34 6.89
C VAL A 136 20.47 13.51 6.16
N HIS A 137 19.89 13.22 5.00
CA HIS A 137 19.19 14.18 4.16
C HIS A 137 17.70 13.87 4.12
N SER A 138 16.88 14.87 3.83
CA SER A 138 15.44 14.65 3.63
C SER A 138 14.82 15.67 2.69
N SER A 139 13.78 15.24 1.96
CA SER A 139 12.94 16.07 1.09
C SER A 139 11.47 15.71 1.27
N PHE A 140 10.58 16.64 0.90
CA PHE A 140 9.13 16.45 0.94
C PHE A 140 8.59 16.52 -0.49
N HIS A 141 7.66 15.61 -0.80
CA HIS A 141 7.08 15.44 -2.13
C HIS A 141 5.57 15.42 -2.03
N SER A 142 4.90 16.13 -2.93
CA SER A 142 3.44 16.13 -3.02
C SER A 142 2.95 14.79 -3.55
N LEU A 143 1.91 14.26 -2.91
CA LEU A 143 1.23 13.04 -3.35
C LEU A 143 0.19 13.39 -4.39
N THR A 144 0.22 12.71 -5.53
CA THR A 144 -0.86 12.74 -6.52
C THR A 144 -1.72 11.51 -6.30
N ASN A 145 -2.96 11.71 -5.84
CA ASN A 145 -3.92 10.62 -5.72
C ASN A 145 -4.37 10.20 -7.13
N THR A 146 -4.31 8.90 -7.40
CA THR A 146 -4.74 8.26 -8.64
C THR A 146 -6.02 7.46 -8.38
N GLU A 147 -6.63 6.91 -9.43
CA GLU A 147 -7.94 6.24 -9.31
C GLU A 147 -7.98 5.19 -8.17
N PRO A 148 -8.99 5.28 -7.27
CA PRO A 148 -9.13 4.34 -6.17
C PRO A 148 -9.48 2.94 -6.70
N ILE A 149 -9.12 1.93 -5.92
CA ILE A 149 -9.38 0.53 -6.25
C ILE A 149 -10.40 0.01 -5.23
N GLU A 150 -11.56 -0.40 -5.73
CA GLU A 150 -12.58 -1.05 -4.93
C GLU A 150 -12.50 -2.58 -5.11
N SER A 151 -12.48 -3.33 -3.99
CA SER A 151 -12.52 -4.79 -3.97
C SER A 151 -13.29 -5.27 -2.74
N ASP A 152 -14.44 -5.94 -2.94
CA ASP A 152 -15.26 -6.58 -1.88
C ASP A 152 -15.25 -5.87 -0.51
N GLY A 153 -15.72 -4.62 -0.48
CA GLY A 153 -15.85 -3.84 0.76
C GLY A 153 -14.54 -3.25 1.30
N TYR A 154 -13.43 -3.44 0.59
CA TYR A 154 -12.16 -2.76 0.81
C TYR A 154 -11.94 -1.69 -0.25
N ASN A 155 -11.47 -0.53 0.20
CA ASN A 155 -11.01 0.55 -0.67
C ASN A 155 -9.50 0.66 -0.53
N PHE A 156 -8.82 0.81 -1.66
CA PHE A 156 -7.40 1.11 -1.71
C PHE A 156 -7.21 2.44 -2.42
N GLU A 157 -6.29 3.21 -1.90
CA GLU A 157 -5.83 4.44 -2.52
C GLU A 157 -4.46 4.21 -3.11
N ARG A 158 -4.25 4.80 -4.29
CA ARG A 158 -3.01 4.72 -5.04
C ARG A 158 -2.47 6.12 -5.21
N TYR A 159 -1.24 6.35 -4.74
CA TYR A 159 -0.56 7.63 -4.80
C TYR A 159 0.66 7.53 -5.67
N SER A 160 0.92 8.55 -6.47
CA SER A 160 2.17 8.70 -7.21
C SER A 160 2.93 9.94 -6.75
N PHE A 161 4.24 9.84 -6.73
CA PHE A 161 5.15 10.94 -6.45
C PHE A 161 6.48 10.68 -7.14
N GLU A 162 7.28 11.72 -7.30
CA GLU A 162 8.60 11.65 -7.89
C GLU A 162 9.63 11.95 -6.81
N ILE A 163 10.74 11.25 -6.82
CA ILE A 163 11.82 11.40 -5.84
C ILE A 163 13.13 11.72 -6.52
N GLU A 164 13.94 12.51 -5.83
CA GLU A 164 15.32 12.83 -6.17
C GLU A 164 16.15 12.87 -4.88
N ALA A 165 17.44 12.56 -4.99
CA ALA A 165 18.37 12.50 -3.85
C ALA A 165 19.53 13.50 -3.97
N GLY A 166 19.28 14.69 -4.51
CA GLY A 166 20.29 15.76 -4.60
C GLY A 166 21.46 15.41 -5.52
N GLY A 167 21.19 14.72 -6.64
CA GLY A 167 22.20 14.26 -7.60
C GLY A 167 22.76 12.86 -7.33
N GLU A 168 22.43 12.24 -6.20
CA GLU A 168 22.82 10.87 -5.89
C GLU A 168 22.09 9.85 -6.79
N ASN A 169 22.78 8.76 -7.12
CA ASN A 169 22.17 7.65 -7.84
C ASN A 169 21.22 6.88 -6.91
N LEU A 170 19.92 6.94 -7.20
CA LEU A 170 18.87 6.33 -6.39
C LEU A 170 19.04 4.82 -6.25
N ILE A 171 19.62 4.13 -7.24
CA ILE A 171 19.84 2.67 -7.16
C ILE A 171 20.70 2.31 -5.95
N ASN A 172 21.66 3.15 -5.56
CA ASN A 172 22.57 2.89 -4.44
C ASN A 172 21.88 3.04 -3.08
N LEU A 173 20.71 3.69 -3.04
CA LEU A 173 19.90 3.86 -1.84
C LEU A 173 18.93 2.69 -1.63
N PHE A 174 18.57 1.98 -2.71
CA PHE A 174 17.62 0.86 -2.70
C PHE A 174 18.27 -0.50 -2.98
N ALA A 175 19.59 -0.55 -3.21
CA ALA A 175 20.36 -1.77 -3.39
C ALA A 175 20.56 -2.53 -2.07
N VAL A 176 19.47 -3.04 -1.51
CA VAL A 176 19.43 -3.84 -0.29
C VAL A 176 18.94 -5.26 -0.58
N ASP A 177 19.48 -6.23 0.16
CA ASP A 177 19.04 -7.64 0.09
C ASP A 177 17.70 -7.85 0.82
N GLU A 178 17.37 -6.95 1.74
CA GLU A 178 16.20 -7.00 2.61
C GLU A 178 15.68 -5.57 2.85
N PHE A 179 14.37 -5.35 2.73
CA PHE A 179 13.75 -4.11 3.17
C PHE A 179 12.43 -4.35 3.89
N ASP A 180 12.14 -3.47 4.84
CA ASP A 180 11.00 -3.58 5.74
C ASP A 180 9.91 -2.60 5.34
N MET A 181 8.68 -3.10 5.21
CA MET A 181 7.49 -2.29 5.42
C MET A 181 7.16 -2.34 6.91
N VAL A 182 7.17 -1.17 7.55
CA VAL A 182 6.77 -1.01 8.95
C VAL A 182 5.39 -0.35 8.99
N PRO A 183 4.30 -1.15 9.02
CA PRO A 183 2.99 -0.62 9.36
C PRO A 183 2.99 -0.24 10.84
N ILE A 184 2.94 1.06 11.15
CA ILE A 184 2.91 1.60 12.51
C ILE A 184 1.73 1.03 13.32
N LEU A 185 0.63 0.64 12.68
CA LEU A 185 -0.53 0.03 13.33
C LEU A 185 -0.52 -1.49 13.40
N ALA A 186 0.14 -2.19 12.47
CA ALA A 186 0.18 -3.64 12.55
C ALA A 186 1.30 -4.01 13.53
N LYS A 187 1.01 -4.84 14.52
CA LYS A 187 1.98 -5.33 15.52
C LYS A 187 3.15 -6.14 14.91
N HIS A 188 3.23 -6.22 13.58
CA HIS A 188 4.18 -7.01 12.83
C HIS A 188 4.76 -6.16 11.71
N ASN A 189 6.09 -6.08 11.66
CA ASN A 189 6.80 -5.60 10.49
C ASN A 189 6.62 -6.64 9.38
N LEU A 190 6.35 -6.16 8.16
CA LEU A 190 6.27 -7.00 6.99
C LEU A 190 7.57 -6.80 6.22
N THR A 191 8.33 -7.86 6.05
CA THR A 191 9.65 -7.78 5.43
C THR A 191 9.63 -8.42 4.05
N LEU A 192 10.31 -7.80 3.09
CA LEU A 192 10.65 -8.38 1.80
C LEU A 192 12.10 -8.86 1.85
N ARG A 193 12.32 -10.16 1.65
CA ARG A 193 13.65 -10.80 1.58
C ARG A 193 13.81 -11.46 0.24
N ASP A 194 14.15 -10.68 -0.78
CA ASP A 194 14.32 -11.18 -2.13
C ASP A 194 15.46 -10.41 -2.81
N PRO A 195 16.65 -11.03 -2.98
CA PRO A 195 17.80 -10.35 -3.59
C PRO A 195 17.53 -9.92 -5.04
N ARG A 196 16.52 -10.51 -5.68
CA ARG A 196 16.11 -10.15 -7.05
C ARG A 196 15.49 -8.77 -7.12
N PHE A 197 14.98 -8.22 -6.02
CA PHE A 197 14.49 -6.84 -5.98
C PHE A 197 15.56 -5.84 -6.43
N SER A 198 16.75 -5.92 -5.82
CA SER A 198 17.90 -5.09 -6.18
C SER A 198 18.38 -5.35 -7.61
N GLN A 199 18.29 -6.60 -8.09
CA GLN A 199 18.65 -6.96 -9.45
C GLN A 199 17.67 -6.35 -10.48
N SER A 200 16.36 -6.50 -10.27
CA SER A 200 15.32 -5.95 -11.15
C SER A 200 15.41 -4.42 -11.24
N LEU A 201 15.72 -3.74 -10.14
CA LEU A 201 15.95 -2.29 -10.18
C LEU A 201 17.17 -1.92 -11.04
N LYS A 202 18.27 -2.67 -10.95
CA LYS A 202 19.47 -2.44 -11.78
C LYS A 202 19.19 -2.68 -13.26
N GLU A 203 18.42 -3.72 -13.58
CA GLU A 203 18.03 -4.06 -14.95
C GLU A 203 17.19 -2.96 -15.60
N LEU A 204 16.26 -2.34 -14.84
CA LEU A 204 15.51 -1.17 -15.32
C LEU A 204 16.40 0.07 -15.48
N CYS A 205 17.39 0.24 -14.59
CA CYS A 205 18.31 1.38 -14.62
C CYS A 205 19.43 1.28 -15.67
N ASN A 206 19.46 0.23 -16.51
CA ASN A 206 20.28 0.20 -17.73
C ASN A 206 19.81 1.23 -18.79
N CYS A 207 19.23 2.35 -18.35
CA CYS A 207 19.07 3.58 -19.10
C CYS A 207 20.42 3.88 -19.74
N THR A 208 20.51 3.68 -21.04
CA THR A 208 21.71 3.92 -21.83
C THR A 208 22.27 5.30 -21.49
N GLU A 209 23.46 5.35 -20.90
CA GLU A 209 24.23 6.57 -20.59
C GLU A 209 24.59 7.41 -21.84
N GLY A 210 23.99 7.12 -23.00
CA GLY A 210 24.35 7.68 -24.30
C GLY A 210 23.18 8.19 -25.13
N GLY A 211 22.04 8.47 -24.49
CA GLY A 211 20.95 9.23 -25.11
C GLY A 211 21.06 10.71 -24.80
N ASP A 212 22.21 11.33 -25.09
CA ASP A 212 22.19 12.75 -25.43
C ASP A 212 21.31 12.83 -26.67
N ASP A 213 20.02 13.10 -26.45
CA ASP A 213 19.19 13.74 -27.46
C ASP A 213 19.94 15.04 -27.78
N LYS A 214 20.84 14.95 -28.77
CA LYS A 214 21.00 16.03 -29.72
C LYS A 214 19.59 16.33 -30.18
N GLU A 215 18.98 17.28 -29.48
CA GLU A 215 18.05 18.23 -30.04
C GLU A 215 18.77 18.78 -31.28
N GLU A 216 18.66 18.04 -32.39
CA GLU A 216 19.00 18.53 -33.71
C GLU A 216 18.08 19.74 -33.89
N GLY A 217 18.67 20.92 -33.72
CA GLY A 217 18.09 22.16 -34.19
C GLY A 217 17.82 21.98 -35.67
N GLU A 218 16.57 21.65 -35.98
CA GLU A 218 16.01 21.67 -37.32
C GLU A 218 15.87 23.14 -37.72
N ASP A 219 16.94 23.70 -38.26
CA ASP A 219 16.90 24.95 -39.01
C ASP A 219 16.89 24.61 -40.52
N THR A 220 15.70 24.73 -41.09
CA THR A 220 15.43 25.27 -42.44
C THR A 220 15.86 24.47 -43.69
N THR A 221 14.80 24.03 -44.41
CA THR A 221 14.65 23.77 -45.87
C THR A 221 15.35 22.56 -46.49
N THR A 222 14.55 21.60 -46.98
CA THR A 222 14.38 21.32 -48.43
C THR A 222 13.19 20.38 -48.65
N ILE A 223 12.21 20.87 -49.42
CA ILE A 223 11.03 20.12 -49.87
C ILE A 223 11.46 19.16 -50.98
N THR A 224 11.35 17.84 -50.75
CA THR A 224 11.32 16.83 -51.81
C THR A 224 10.16 15.86 -51.53
N PRO A 225 9.25 15.59 -52.48
CA PRO A 225 8.12 14.72 -52.26
C PRO A 225 8.56 13.26 -52.40
N MET A 226 8.38 12.46 -51.35
CA MET A 226 8.61 11.01 -51.41
C MET A 226 7.32 10.24 -51.13
N GLU A 227 7.15 9.20 -51.92
CA GLU A 227 5.97 8.38 -52.14
C GLU A 227 5.40 7.70 -50.88
N SER A 228 4.07 7.61 -50.87
CA SER A 228 3.25 6.82 -49.96
C SER A 228 3.71 5.36 -49.84
N PRO A 229 3.91 4.83 -48.62
CA PRO A 229 4.03 3.40 -48.42
C PRO A 229 2.66 2.73 -48.54
N THR A 230 2.61 1.74 -49.42
CA THR A 230 1.48 0.87 -49.70
C THR A 230 1.03 0.12 -48.43
N ARG A 231 -0.26 0.28 -48.11
CA ARG A 231 -0.97 -0.41 -47.02
C ARG A 231 -1.04 -1.92 -47.27
N PRO A 232 -0.74 -2.78 -46.27
CA PRO A 232 -0.98 -4.21 -46.39
C PRO A 232 -2.47 -4.54 -46.40
N THR A 233 -2.86 -5.29 -47.42
CA THR A 233 -4.18 -5.81 -47.73
C THR A 233 -4.73 -6.68 -46.60
N ARG A 234 -5.87 -6.25 -46.03
CA ARG A 234 -6.69 -7.04 -45.10
C ARG A 234 -7.43 -8.12 -45.89
N PRO A 235 -7.39 -9.41 -45.50
CA PRO A 235 -8.21 -10.43 -46.14
C PRO A 235 -9.69 -10.23 -45.80
N THR A 236 -10.47 -10.02 -46.85
CA THR A 236 -11.92 -9.96 -46.91
C THR A 236 -12.51 -11.30 -46.45
N ARG A 237 -13.30 -11.28 -45.36
CA ARG A 237 -14.14 -12.41 -44.97
C ARG A 237 -15.43 -12.35 -45.80
N PRO A 238 -15.84 -13.45 -46.47
CA PRO A 238 -17.02 -13.45 -47.30
C PRO A 238 -18.29 -13.35 -46.47
N THR A 239 -19.20 -12.53 -46.99
CA THR A 239 -20.60 -12.37 -46.63
C THR A 239 -21.37 -13.59 -47.15
N ASP A 240 -21.98 -14.38 -46.26
CA ASP A 240 -23.06 -15.29 -46.64
C ASP A 240 -24.40 -14.67 -46.23
N SER A 241 -24.99 -13.99 -47.20
CA SER A 241 -26.40 -13.65 -47.25
C SER A 241 -27.12 -14.79 -47.97
N THR A 242 -27.85 -15.63 -47.23
CA THR A 242 -28.82 -16.56 -47.84
C THR A 242 -30.21 -15.96 -47.73
N SER A 243 -30.76 -15.55 -48.88
CA SER A 243 -32.13 -15.12 -49.08
C SER A 243 -32.91 -16.15 -49.92
N SER A 244 -34.20 -16.28 -49.59
CA SER A 244 -35.34 -16.70 -50.46
C SER A 244 -35.46 -18.18 -50.88
N PRO A 245 -36.61 -18.61 -51.45
CA PRO A 245 -38.02 -18.43 -51.04
C PRO A 245 -38.84 -19.75 -51.19
N ALA A 246 -40.06 -19.84 -50.64
CA ALA A 246 -41.13 -20.65 -51.26
C ALA A 246 -42.50 -20.39 -50.58
N ALA A 247 -43.40 -19.78 -51.35
CA ALA A 247 -44.83 -19.73 -51.08
C ALA A 247 -45.51 -21.02 -51.60
N ALA A 248 -46.65 -21.38 -50.99
CA ALA A 248 -47.96 -21.71 -51.60
C ALA A 248 -48.80 -22.63 -50.64
N PRO A 249 -50.10 -22.90 -50.88
CA PRO A 249 -51.16 -22.27 -50.09
C PRO A 249 -52.25 -23.24 -49.57
N THR A 250 -53.22 -22.67 -48.84
CA THR A 250 -54.62 -23.12 -48.68
C THR A 250 -54.93 -24.41 -47.90
N THR A 251 -55.64 -24.29 -46.78
CA THR A 251 -56.95 -24.95 -46.63
C THR A 251 -57.81 -24.28 -45.55
N THR A 252 -58.98 -23.83 -45.96
CA THR A 252 -60.06 -23.26 -45.15
C THR A 252 -60.91 -24.40 -44.57
N THR A 253 -61.20 -24.39 -43.26
CA THR A 253 -62.28 -25.22 -42.66
C THR A 253 -62.76 -24.45 -41.41
N SER A 254 -63.82 -23.65 -41.54
CA SER A 254 -65.24 -24.02 -41.29
C SER A 254 -65.59 -24.15 -39.80
N SER A 255 -66.02 -23.02 -39.24
CA SER A 255 -67.09 -22.82 -38.24
C SER A 255 -67.37 -23.89 -37.17
N GLN A 256 -67.16 -23.54 -35.90
CA GLN A 256 -68.07 -23.91 -34.82
C GLN A 256 -68.11 -22.78 -33.76
N PRO A 257 -69.30 -22.25 -33.39
CA PRO A 257 -69.41 -21.14 -32.45
C PRO A 257 -69.82 -21.65 -31.05
N ASP A 258 -68.88 -22.19 -30.27
CA ASP A 258 -69.13 -22.50 -28.84
C ASP A 258 -67.98 -22.08 -27.87
N ASP A 259 -66.89 -21.46 -28.37
CA ASP A 259 -65.64 -21.28 -27.60
C ASP A 259 -65.45 -19.92 -26.89
N VAL A 260 -66.49 -19.09 -26.77
CA VAL A 260 -66.36 -17.78 -26.12
C VAL A 260 -66.27 -17.90 -24.59
N ALA A 261 -66.84 -18.96 -24.01
CA ALA A 261 -66.79 -19.23 -22.56
C ALA A 261 -65.41 -19.78 -22.10
N ALA A 262 -64.73 -20.55 -22.94
CA ALA A 262 -63.39 -21.08 -22.66
C ALA A 262 -62.29 -19.98 -22.74
N LEU A 263 -62.49 -18.98 -23.59
CA LEU A 263 -61.55 -17.85 -23.73
C LEU A 263 -61.61 -16.89 -22.52
N LEU A 264 -62.80 -16.69 -21.95
CA LEU A 264 -63.00 -15.83 -20.78
C LEU A 264 -62.45 -16.46 -19.48
N THR A 265 -62.61 -17.77 -19.30
CA THR A 265 -62.08 -18.49 -18.13
C THR A 265 -60.56 -18.61 -18.14
N THR A 266 -59.93 -18.76 -19.31
CA THR A 266 -58.46 -18.78 -19.44
C THR A 266 -57.84 -17.41 -19.18
N ALA A 267 -58.45 -16.32 -19.66
CA ALA A 267 -57.97 -14.95 -19.42
C ALA A 267 -57.94 -14.56 -17.93
N ILE A 268 -58.94 -14.97 -17.15
CA ILE A 268 -59.02 -14.69 -15.70
C ILE A 268 -57.91 -15.44 -14.94
N SER A 269 -57.60 -16.68 -15.35
CA SER A 269 -56.56 -17.49 -14.70
C SER A 269 -55.14 -16.93 -14.92
N VAL A 270 -54.87 -16.37 -16.10
CA VAL A 270 -53.56 -15.76 -16.42
C VAL A 270 -53.39 -14.43 -15.68
N GLY A 271 -54.46 -13.63 -15.56
CA GLY A 271 -54.43 -12.38 -14.78
C GLY A 271 -54.11 -12.61 -13.30
N SER A 272 -54.69 -13.65 -12.70
CA SER A 272 -54.42 -14.03 -11.30
C SER A 272 -52.96 -14.44 -11.08
N ALA A 273 -52.38 -15.26 -11.97
CA ALA A 273 -50.99 -15.69 -11.86
C ALA A 273 -50.00 -14.52 -11.99
N CYS A 274 -50.26 -13.58 -12.91
CA CYS A 274 -49.44 -12.37 -13.06
C CYS A 274 -49.55 -11.46 -11.83
N ALA A 275 -50.75 -11.29 -11.27
CA ALA A 275 -50.94 -10.50 -10.04
C ALA A 275 -50.17 -11.12 -8.85
N ALA A 276 -50.21 -12.45 -8.70
CA ALA A 276 -49.47 -13.14 -7.64
C ALA A 276 -47.94 -12.97 -7.79
N LEU A 277 -47.40 -13.04 -9.01
CA LEU A 277 -45.98 -12.81 -9.26
C LEU A 277 -45.54 -11.37 -8.96
N LEU A 278 -46.36 -10.37 -9.31
CA LEU A 278 -46.10 -8.98 -8.97
C LEU A 278 -46.07 -8.76 -7.46
N VAL A 279 -46.98 -9.37 -6.71
CA VAL A 279 -46.98 -9.31 -5.24
C VAL A 279 -45.71 -9.94 -4.66
N ILE A 280 -45.29 -11.11 -5.16
CA ILE A 280 -44.04 -11.76 -4.72
C ILE A 280 -42.83 -10.87 -5.00
N LEU A 281 -42.75 -10.27 -6.19
CA LEU A 281 -41.67 -9.33 -6.53
C LEU A 281 -41.62 -8.13 -5.60
N ILE A 282 -42.77 -7.51 -5.30
CA ILE A 282 -42.87 -6.39 -4.36
C ILE A 282 -42.40 -6.83 -2.97
N VAL A 283 -42.80 -8.01 -2.50
CA VAL A 283 -42.36 -8.55 -1.21
C VAL A 283 -40.84 -8.78 -1.18
N ILE A 284 -40.25 -9.33 -2.25
CA ILE A 284 -38.79 -9.52 -2.35
C ILE A 284 -38.06 -8.18 -2.29
N ILE A 285 -38.54 -7.16 -3.03
CA ILE A 285 -37.95 -5.81 -3.01
C ILE A 285 -38.03 -5.22 -1.60
N VAL A 286 -39.18 -5.34 -0.92
CA VAL A 286 -39.35 -4.88 0.46
C VAL A 286 -38.39 -5.60 1.40
N ILE A 287 -38.23 -6.92 1.28
CA ILE A 287 -37.27 -7.70 2.09
C ILE A 287 -35.84 -7.21 1.85
N ILE A 288 -35.41 -7.01 0.59
CA ILE A 288 -34.06 -6.52 0.26
C ILE A 288 -33.83 -5.13 0.87
N VAL A 289 -34.81 -4.22 0.75
CA VAL A 289 -34.74 -2.87 1.34
C VAL A 289 -34.70 -2.94 2.86
N CYS A 290 -35.51 -3.78 3.49
CA CYS A 290 -35.51 -4.00 4.94
C CYS A 290 -34.17 -4.57 5.43
N VAL A 291 -33.60 -5.55 4.74
CA VAL A 291 -32.28 -6.13 5.08
C VAL A 291 -31.19 -5.09 4.93
N ARG A 292 -31.14 -4.34 3.82
CA ARG A 292 -30.17 -3.24 3.63
C ARG A 292 -30.30 -2.15 4.69
N LYS A 293 -31.53 -1.75 5.02
CA LYS A 293 -31.80 -0.76 6.08
C LYS A 293 -31.42 -1.29 7.47
N SER A 294 -31.65 -2.57 7.75
CA SER A 294 -31.25 -3.20 9.01
C SER A 294 -29.72 -3.26 9.18
N LYS A 295 -28.98 -3.60 8.11
CA LYS A 295 -27.51 -3.59 8.11
C LYS A 295 -26.98 -2.19 8.36
N LYS A 296 -27.54 -1.16 7.70
CA LYS A 296 -27.16 0.25 7.92
C LYS A 296 -27.39 0.68 9.37
N LYS A 297 -28.54 0.34 9.96
CA LYS A 297 -28.82 0.65 11.38
C LYS A 297 -27.89 -0.06 12.35
N LYS A 298 -27.60 -1.34 12.11
CA LYS A 298 -26.68 -2.13 12.95
C LYS A 298 -25.26 -1.54 12.93
N MET A 299 -24.79 -1.13 11.75
CA MET A 299 -23.49 -0.48 11.57
C MET A 299 -23.45 0.88 12.28
N GLU A 300 -24.50 1.69 12.17
CA GLU A 300 -24.59 2.98 12.88
C GLU A 300 -24.64 2.82 14.42
N GLU A 301 -25.32 1.78 14.92
CA GLU A 301 -25.35 1.49 16.36
C GLU A 301 -24.00 0.98 16.87
N GLU A 302 -23.31 0.14 16.10
CA GLU A 302 -21.96 -0.33 16.45
C GLU A 302 -20.96 0.84 16.47
N ASP A 303 -21.02 1.75 15.49
CA ASP A 303 -20.22 2.98 15.48
C ASP A 303 -20.52 3.86 16.69
N LYS A 304 -21.79 4.02 17.07
CA LYS A 304 -22.18 4.76 18.29
C LYS A 304 -21.62 4.09 19.55
N ARG A 305 -21.70 2.75 19.67
CA ARG A 305 -21.11 2.02 20.80
C ARG A 305 -19.59 2.16 20.85
N ARG A 306 -18.90 2.09 19.71
CA ARG A 306 -17.45 2.29 19.62
C ARG A 306 -17.05 3.72 19.99
N ARG A 307 -17.78 4.74 19.54
CA ARG A 307 -17.55 6.14 19.96
C ARG A 307 -17.79 6.33 21.46
N GLN A 308 -18.80 5.68 22.03
CA GLN A 308 -19.03 5.71 23.48
C GLN A 308 -17.93 5.00 24.27
N LEU A 309 -17.44 3.84 23.80
CA LEU A 309 -16.29 3.15 24.39
C LEU A 309 -15.01 3.99 24.31
N SER A 310 -14.76 4.64 23.16
CA SER A 310 -13.64 5.57 22.98
C SER A 310 -13.76 6.85 23.82
N SER A 311 -14.97 7.24 24.21
CA SER A 311 -15.20 8.45 25.03
C SER A 311 -15.15 8.16 26.54
N ASN A 312 -15.40 6.91 26.96
CA ASN A 312 -15.40 6.52 28.38
C ASN A 312 -14.03 6.01 28.87
N ASP A 313 -13.13 5.62 27.98
CA ASP A 313 -11.71 5.64 28.30
C ASP A 313 -11.25 7.10 28.30
N GLY A 314 -11.52 7.80 29.41
CA GLY A 314 -11.04 9.15 29.71
C GLY A 314 -9.51 9.27 29.77
N THR A 315 -8.77 8.30 29.24
CA THR A 315 -7.43 8.50 28.71
C THR A 315 -7.59 9.06 27.30
N SER A 316 -7.93 10.35 27.22
CA SER A 316 -7.66 11.12 26.01
C SER A 316 -6.22 10.81 25.64
N ILE A 317 -6.02 10.02 24.58
CA ILE A 317 -4.73 9.95 23.90
C ILE A 317 -4.60 11.33 23.27
N ARG A 318 -4.23 12.31 24.10
CA ARG A 318 -3.66 13.57 23.67
C ARG A 318 -2.49 13.11 22.82
N ILE A 319 -2.66 13.24 21.50
CA ILE A 319 -1.58 13.02 20.55
C ILE A 319 -0.54 14.04 20.98
N GLU A 320 0.43 13.56 21.73
CA GLU A 320 1.50 14.36 22.27
C GLU A 320 2.17 15.04 21.09
N THR A 321 2.17 16.37 21.09
CA THR A 321 2.85 17.10 20.03
C THR A 321 4.33 16.75 20.07
N TRP A 322 5.00 16.83 18.92
CA TRP A 322 6.43 16.52 18.86
C TRP A 322 7.24 17.36 19.86
N GLU A 323 6.81 18.60 20.12
CA GLU A 323 7.39 19.48 21.14
C GLU A 323 7.18 18.97 22.57
N GLU A 324 5.98 18.50 22.91
CA GLU A 324 5.70 17.90 24.23
C GLU A 324 6.55 16.65 24.47
N ARG A 325 6.70 15.78 23.46
CA ARG A 325 7.56 14.58 23.55
C ARG A 325 9.01 14.97 23.79
N LYS A 326 9.52 15.95 23.03
CA LYS A 326 10.89 16.45 23.16
C LYS A 326 11.14 17.08 24.54
N GLU A 327 10.14 17.77 25.10
CA GLU A 327 10.24 18.35 26.44
C GLU A 327 10.22 17.27 27.53
N ARG A 328 9.39 16.22 27.39
CA ARG A 328 9.36 15.07 28.30
C ARG A 328 10.71 14.35 28.32
N GLU A 329 11.27 14.06 27.15
CA GLU A 329 12.58 13.40 27.03
C GLU A 329 13.70 14.24 27.66
N ARG A 330 13.67 15.57 27.48
CA ARG A 330 14.60 16.49 28.18
C ARG A 330 14.44 16.42 29.70
N LYS A 331 13.20 16.41 30.22
CA LYS A 331 12.94 16.31 31.66
C LYS A 331 13.42 14.98 32.24
N GLU A 332 13.19 13.87 31.54
CA GLU A 332 13.68 12.55 31.95
C GLU A 332 15.21 12.46 31.93
N ALA A 333 15.86 13.04 30.92
CA ALA A 333 17.32 13.10 30.87
C ALA A 333 17.91 13.90 32.04
N LEU A 334 17.30 15.05 32.38
CA LEU A 334 17.71 15.86 33.54
C LEU A 334 17.50 15.12 34.87
N LEU A 335 16.40 14.37 35.01
CA LEU A 335 16.15 13.54 36.19
C LEU A 335 17.23 12.47 36.35
N LYS A 336 17.56 11.74 35.28
CA LYS A 336 18.65 10.74 35.28
C LYS A 336 20.01 11.35 35.63
N ILE A 337 20.33 12.53 35.12
CA ILE A 337 21.57 13.26 35.48
C ILE A 337 21.56 13.61 36.97
N SER A 338 20.44 14.11 37.50
CA SER A 338 20.32 14.47 38.91
C SER A 338 20.48 13.27 39.85
N GLU A 339 19.92 12.11 39.46
CA GLU A 339 20.00 10.87 40.22
C GLU A 339 21.42 10.31 40.23
N ASN A 340 22.10 10.35 39.09
CA ASN A 340 23.53 10.01 38.98
C ASN A 340 24.44 10.93 39.82
N ARG A 341 24.09 12.22 39.96
CA ARG A 341 24.85 13.13 40.82
C ARG A 341 24.68 12.79 42.30
N LYS A 342 23.47 12.42 42.73
CA LYS A 342 23.19 11.98 44.12
C LYS A 342 23.93 10.69 44.45
N THR A 343 23.96 9.72 43.55
CA THR A 343 24.69 8.46 43.77
C THR A 343 26.20 8.69 43.86
N ARG A 344 26.78 9.56 43.03
CA ARG A 344 28.20 9.97 43.12
C ARG A 344 28.52 10.67 44.45
N GLN A 345 27.67 11.59 44.92
CA GLN A 345 27.87 12.26 46.21
C GLN A 345 27.79 11.26 47.39
N LYS A 346 26.88 10.29 47.34
CA LYS A 346 26.77 9.24 48.36
C LYS A 346 28.02 8.34 48.38
N LYS A 347 28.56 7.98 47.21
CA LYS A 347 29.83 7.22 47.10
C LYS A 347 31.02 8.03 47.63
N SER A 348 31.12 9.32 47.33
CA SER A 348 32.19 10.20 47.84
C SER A 348 32.18 10.31 49.37
N LYS A 349 31.01 10.50 49.99
CA LYS A 349 30.89 10.54 51.47
C LYS A 349 31.27 9.20 52.13
N ARG A 350 30.94 8.06 51.50
CA ARG A 350 31.31 6.72 52.00
C ARG A 350 32.82 6.46 51.92
N ASN A 351 33.49 6.97 50.89
CA ASN A 351 34.94 6.84 50.78
C ASN A 351 35.67 7.75 51.78
N ARG A 352 35.17 8.97 52.01
CA ARG A 352 35.78 9.91 52.97
C ARG A 352 35.71 9.42 54.43
N SER A 353 34.64 8.72 54.80
CA SER A 353 34.52 8.05 56.11
C SER A 353 35.43 6.83 56.24
N LYS A 354 35.74 6.13 55.15
CA LYS A 354 36.68 5.01 55.15
C LYS A 354 38.13 5.47 55.30
N THR A 355 38.51 6.59 54.67
CA THR A 355 39.87 7.14 54.76
C THR A 355 40.18 7.76 56.13
N GLN A 356 39.19 8.31 56.85
CA GLN A 356 39.40 8.81 58.21
C GLN A 356 39.56 7.69 59.26
N SER A 357 39.07 6.48 58.99
CA SER A 357 39.23 5.31 59.87
C SER A 357 40.61 4.63 59.75
N THR A 358 41.44 5.00 58.78
CA THR A 358 42.74 4.34 58.52
C THR A 358 43.94 5.20 58.93
N ILE A 359 43.72 6.40 59.49
CA ILE A 359 44.81 7.32 59.90
C ILE A 359 45.17 7.19 61.40
N GLN A 360 44.52 6.31 62.17
CA GLN A 360 44.87 6.10 63.58
C GLN A 360 45.81 4.93 63.88
N ASP A 361 46.11 4.05 62.93
CA ASP A 361 47.02 2.91 63.14
C ASP A 361 48.08 2.83 62.04
N SER A 362 49.10 3.69 62.10
CA SER A 362 50.46 3.31 61.66
C SER A 362 51.46 4.40 62.02
N THR A 363 52.01 4.31 63.22
CA THR A 363 53.24 5.02 63.59
C THR A 363 54.38 4.01 63.48
N THR A 364 55.13 4.01 62.38
CA THR A 364 56.39 3.26 62.26
C THR A 364 57.46 4.19 61.68
N PRO A 365 58.63 4.35 62.32
CA PRO A 365 59.66 5.28 61.87
C PRO A 365 60.69 4.61 60.94
N MET A 366 61.13 5.41 59.95
CA MET A 366 62.37 5.31 59.13
C MET A 366 62.48 4.07 58.22
N THR A 367 62.99 4.17 56.99
CA THR A 367 64.41 4.42 56.69
C THR A 367 64.61 4.77 55.20
N SER A 368 65.50 5.75 54.97
CA SER A 368 66.48 5.94 53.88
C SER A 368 66.37 5.21 52.52
N SER A 369 66.72 6.00 51.49
CA SER A 369 67.41 5.68 50.23
C SER A 369 66.69 4.86 49.14
N GLU A 370 66.36 5.51 48.02
CA GLU A 370 67.17 5.45 46.77
C GLU A 370 66.47 6.25 45.64
N MET A 371 67.28 7.07 44.96
CA MET A 371 67.03 7.62 43.61
C MET A 371 67.03 6.48 42.58
N PRO A 372 66.42 6.58 41.37
CA PRO A 372 66.90 7.56 40.38
C PRO A 372 65.94 8.06 39.27
N SER A 373 66.44 9.10 38.60
CA SER A 373 66.44 9.36 37.15
C SER A 373 65.12 9.62 36.40
N SER A 374 64.94 10.91 36.10
CA SER A 374 64.60 11.51 34.79
C SER A 374 64.13 10.60 33.65
N GLN A 375 62.95 10.90 33.12
CA GLN A 375 62.72 10.85 31.67
C GLN A 375 61.71 11.92 31.25
N ASN A 376 62.22 12.87 30.46
CA ASN A 376 61.48 13.88 29.72
C ASN A 376 60.61 13.21 28.65
N HIS A 377 59.36 13.64 28.52
CA HIS A 377 58.65 13.58 27.25
C HIS A 377 57.75 14.82 27.13
N ASP A 378 58.31 15.86 26.51
CA ASP A 378 57.55 16.87 25.80
C ASP A 378 56.91 16.24 24.56
N ASN A 379 55.61 16.46 24.37
CA ASN A 379 54.92 16.38 23.09
C ASN A 379 53.65 17.24 23.22
N SER A 380 53.76 18.51 22.80
CA SER A 380 53.32 19.01 21.49
C SER A 380 51.80 19.25 21.44
N LEU A 381 51.45 20.50 21.74
CA LEU A 381 50.14 21.11 21.53
C LEU A 381 49.98 21.44 20.05
N GLY A 382 49.11 20.72 19.34
CA GLY A 382 48.66 21.07 17.99
C GLY A 382 47.61 22.17 18.06
N SER A 383 47.97 23.37 17.60
CA SER A 383 47.07 24.48 17.31
C SER A 383 46.37 24.25 15.97
N PHE A 384 45.04 24.22 15.96
CA PHE A 384 44.25 24.30 14.72
C PHE A 384 43.99 25.76 14.37
N GLU A 385 44.57 26.22 13.27
CA GLU A 385 44.17 27.42 12.55
C GLU A 385 42.76 27.26 11.98
N THR A 386 41.91 28.24 12.25
CA THR A 386 40.61 28.40 11.62
C THR A 386 40.76 29.48 10.55
N THR A 387 40.92 29.10 9.29
CA THR A 387 40.78 30.01 8.15
C THR A 387 39.32 30.07 7.72
N GLY A 388 38.76 31.28 7.79
CA GLY A 388 37.51 31.64 7.12
C GLY A 388 37.76 32.26 5.74
N ALA A 389 36.77 32.07 4.86
CA ALA A 389 36.46 32.72 3.57
C ALA A 389 36.07 31.58 2.59
N HIS A 390 34.94 31.59 1.85
CA HIS A 390 34.11 32.68 1.34
C HIS A 390 32.65 32.23 1.17
#